data_AF-A0A5P3XK84-F1
#
_entry.id   AF-A0A5P3XK84-F1
#
_cell.length_a   1.000
_cell.length_b   1.000
_cell.length_c   1.000
_cell.angle_alpha   90.00
_cell.angle_beta   90.00
_cell.angle_gamma   90.00
#
_symmetry.space_group_name_H-M   'P 1'
#
loop_
_entity.id
_entity.type
_entity.pdbx_description
1 polymer ?
#
loop_
_entity_poly.entity_id
_entity_poly.type
_entity_poly.pdbx_seq_one_letter_code
_entity_poly.pdbx_strand_id
1 'polypeptide(L)'
;MNEKSLEEKRMDDILKKYNNSIDSKVHEDLVKALFEEDVEYSLEHISRNYIEAFKDIKTDTFWIDRESELLGAIIGYIKNVYQENSSKRNLNEIVNFLIYNDFVNYQNASELFELNNIKGEALELWNNYLEFTQSKYKRYVVGLGLIQKIRDSIMVEGIKNKKAI
;
A
#
# COMPACT_ATOMS: atom_id res chain seq x y z
N MET A 1 -26.61 -18.77 -0.14
CA MET A 1 -25.41 -18.17 -0.78
C MET A 1 -24.62 -17.55 0.36
N ASN A 2 -23.40 -18.01 0.62
CA ASN A 2 -22.60 -17.58 1.77
C ASN A 2 -21.97 -16.21 1.45
N GLU A 3 -21.88 -15.29 2.42
CA GLU A 3 -21.29 -13.95 2.25
C GLU A 3 -19.91 -14.00 1.59
N LYS A 4 -19.11 -15.01 1.98
CA LYS A 4 -17.79 -15.30 1.38
C LYS A 4 -17.83 -15.51 -0.14
N SER A 5 -18.90 -16.11 -0.68
CA SER A 5 -19.04 -16.36 -2.13
C SER A 5 -19.65 -15.17 -2.89
N LEU A 6 -20.15 -14.17 -2.19
CA LEU A 6 -20.68 -12.93 -2.77
C LEU A 6 -19.58 -11.86 -2.86
N GLU A 7 -18.68 -11.85 -1.88
CA GLU A 7 -17.47 -11.02 -1.85
C GLU A 7 -16.46 -11.43 -2.92
N GLU A 8 -16.15 -12.72 -3.06
CA GLU A 8 -15.30 -13.24 -4.14
C GLU A 8 -15.83 -12.83 -5.53
N LYS A 9 -17.16 -12.85 -5.70
CA LYS A 9 -17.82 -12.51 -6.96
C LYS A 9 -17.79 -11.00 -7.26
N ARG A 10 -17.99 -10.15 -6.23
CA ARG A 10 -17.83 -8.70 -6.34
C ARG A 10 -16.39 -8.32 -6.65
N MET A 11 -15.43 -9.02 -6.06
CA MET A 11 -14.01 -8.78 -6.27
C MET A 11 -13.54 -9.21 -7.66
N ASP A 12 -14.03 -10.35 -8.16
CA ASP A 12 -13.81 -10.79 -9.55
C ASP A 12 -14.40 -9.81 -10.58
N ASP A 13 -15.57 -9.23 -10.28
CA ASP A 13 -16.21 -8.22 -11.15
C ASP A 13 -15.46 -6.89 -11.14
N ILE A 14 -14.88 -6.51 -9.99
CA ILE A 14 -13.94 -5.40 -9.84
C ILE A 14 -12.70 -5.71 -10.70
N LEU A 15 -11.96 -6.77 -10.41
CA LEU A 15 -10.72 -7.13 -11.10
C LEU A 15 -10.89 -7.31 -12.63
N LYS A 16 -12.00 -7.89 -13.11
CA LYS A 16 -12.32 -7.98 -14.56
C LYS A 16 -12.55 -6.63 -15.22
N LYS A 17 -13.07 -5.65 -14.48
CA LYS A 17 -13.31 -4.29 -15.00
C LYS A 17 -12.01 -3.49 -15.14
N TYR A 18 -10.95 -3.85 -14.41
CA TYR A 18 -9.72 -3.04 -14.30
C TYR A 18 -8.55 -3.49 -15.16
N ASN A 19 -8.77 -4.46 -16.05
CA ASN A 19 -7.71 -5.07 -16.84
C ASN A 19 -7.06 -4.14 -17.92
N ASN A 20 -7.28 -2.82 -17.95
CA ASN A 20 -6.63 -1.93 -18.93
C ASN A 20 -6.60 -0.40 -18.66
N SER A 21 -7.10 0.13 -17.54
CA SER A 21 -6.83 1.53 -17.15
C SER A 21 -7.33 1.83 -15.75
N ILE A 22 -6.48 2.35 -14.87
CA ILE A 22 -6.91 2.92 -13.60
C ILE A 22 -7.74 4.17 -13.90
N ASP A 23 -9.07 4.08 -13.76
CA ASP A 23 -10.02 5.19 -13.80
C ASP A 23 -9.80 6.09 -12.56
N SER A 24 -9.90 7.42 -12.69
CA SER A 24 -9.56 8.35 -11.59
C SER A 24 -10.44 8.13 -10.37
N LYS A 25 -11.73 7.82 -10.58
CA LYS A 25 -12.67 7.54 -9.51
C LYS A 25 -12.30 6.27 -8.72
N VAL A 26 -11.79 5.26 -9.41
CA VAL A 26 -11.37 3.99 -8.80
C VAL A 26 -10.08 4.18 -8.02
N HIS A 27 -9.19 5.02 -8.53
CA HIS A 27 -8.00 5.40 -7.79
C HIS A 27 -8.34 6.20 -6.52
N GLU A 28 -9.21 7.20 -6.65
CA GLU A 28 -9.73 7.97 -5.52
C GLU A 28 -10.38 7.05 -4.49
N ASP A 29 -11.22 6.11 -4.92
CA ASP A 29 -11.86 5.12 -4.04
C ASP A 29 -10.82 4.21 -3.34
N LEU A 30 -9.78 3.76 -4.05
CA LEU A 30 -8.69 2.96 -3.47
C LEU A 30 -7.86 3.76 -2.46
N VAL A 31 -7.47 5.00 -2.79
CA VAL A 31 -6.69 5.86 -1.90
C VAL A 31 -7.50 6.25 -0.68
N LYS A 32 -8.78 6.53 -0.87
CA LYS A 32 -9.72 6.79 0.23
C LYS A 32 -9.81 5.57 1.14
N ALA A 33 -9.94 4.36 0.58
CA ALA A 33 -9.95 3.12 1.35
C ALA A 33 -8.65 2.90 2.16
N LEU A 34 -7.47 3.27 1.63
CA LEU A 34 -6.20 3.19 2.38
C LEU A 34 -6.25 3.99 3.69
N PHE A 35 -6.89 5.16 3.69
CA PHE A 35 -6.82 6.11 4.80
C PHE A 35 -8.12 6.34 5.58
N GLU A 36 -9.24 5.76 5.15
CA GLU A 36 -10.52 5.82 5.87
C GLU A 36 -10.38 5.25 7.30
N GLU A 37 -11.02 5.93 8.26
CA GLU A 37 -10.96 5.58 9.69
C GLU A 37 -11.98 4.49 10.08
N ASP A 38 -13.07 4.35 9.32
CA ASP A 38 -14.23 3.50 9.64
C ASP A 38 -14.31 2.20 8.81
N VAL A 39 -13.18 1.67 8.35
CA VAL A 39 -13.18 0.52 7.44
C VAL A 39 -13.17 -0.79 8.22
N GLU A 40 -14.13 -1.67 7.91
CA GLU A 40 -14.26 -3.06 8.42
C GLU A 40 -13.11 -3.99 7.96
N TYR A 41 -12.19 -3.49 7.14
CA TYR A 41 -11.10 -4.24 6.49
C TYR A 41 -9.75 -3.96 7.16
N SER A 42 -8.94 -5.02 7.28
CA SER A 42 -7.60 -4.95 7.87
C SER A 42 -6.61 -4.19 6.97
N LEU A 43 -5.52 -3.67 7.55
CA LEU A 43 -4.44 -3.01 6.79
C LEU A 43 -3.85 -3.95 5.74
N GLU A 44 -3.72 -5.24 6.04
CA GLU A 44 -3.30 -6.28 5.10
C GLU A 44 -4.24 -6.33 3.89
N HIS A 45 -5.56 -6.41 4.13
CA HIS A 45 -6.54 -6.55 3.07
C HIS A 45 -6.55 -5.34 2.14
N ILE A 46 -6.58 -4.13 2.72
CA ILE A 46 -6.65 -2.89 1.95
C ILE A 46 -5.35 -2.68 1.15
N SER A 47 -4.19 -2.93 1.76
CA SER A 47 -2.90 -2.81 1.07
C SER A 47 -2.73 -3.84 -0.05
N ARG A 48 -3.13 -5.09 0.18
CA ARG A 48 -3.09 -6.15 -0.83
C ARG A 48 -3.93 -5.81 -2.06
N ASN A 49 -5.16 -5.35 -1.84
CA ASN A 49 -6.03 -4.93 -2.94
C ASN A 49 -5.42 -3.77 -3.76
N TYR A 50 -4.79 -2.81 -3.10
CA TYR A 50 -4.09 -1.72 -3.79
C TYR A 50 -2.95 -2.26 -4.68
N ILE A 51 -2.10 -3.15 -4.17
CA ILE A 51 -0.99 -3.73 -4.94
C ILE A 51 -1.48 -4.60 -6.09
N GLU A 52 -2.50 -5.41 -5.86
CA GLU A 52 -3.08 -6.29 -6.89
C GLU A 52 -3.74 -5.50 -8.03
N ALA A 53 -4.19 -4.26 -7.81
CA ALA A 53 -4.69 -3.40 -8.88
C ALA A 53 -3.61 -3.03 -9.94
N PHE A 54 -2.32 -3.17 -9.59
CA PHE A 54 -1.19 -2.96 -10.50
C PHE A 54 -0.57 -4.26 -11.01
N LYS A 55 -1.17 -5.41 -10.66
CA LYS A 55 -0.67 -6.72 -11.07
C LYS A 55 -0.77 -6.87 -12.58
N ASP A 56 0.35 -7.18 -13.22
CA ASP A 56 0.34 -7.76 -14.57
C ASP A 56 0.22 -9.30 -14.49
N ILE A 57 -0.07 -9.95 -15.62
CA ILE A 57 -0.24 -11.41 -15.69
C ILE A 57 1.02 -12.18 -15.23
N LYS A 58 2.18 -11.52 -15.06
CA LYS A 58 3.49 -12.14 -14.79
C LYS A 58 4.07 -11.84 -13.41
N THR A 59 3.41 -11.02 -12.57
CA THR A 59 3.98 -10.65 -11.27
C THR A 59 3.91 -11.82 -10.29
N ASP A 60 5.07 -12.23 -9.77
CA ASP A 60 5.23 -13.27 -8.73
C ASP A 60 4.50 -12.86 -7.43
N THR A 61 3.78 -13.80 -6.83
CA THR A 61 3.05 -13.60 -5.58
C THR A 61 3.95 -13.15 -4.45
N PHE A 62 5.22 -13.57 -4.44
CA PHE A 62 6.19 -13.10 -3.46
C PHE A 62 6.30 -11.57 -3.43
N TRP A 63 6.42 -10.93 -4.60
CA TRP A 63 6.56 -9.47 -4.67
C TRP A 63 5.29 -8.76 -4.22
N ILE A 64 4.13 -9.29 -4.62
CA ILE A 64 2.83 -8.75 -4.20
C ILE A 64 2.72 -8.79 -2.67
N ASP A 65 3.01 -9.93 -2.06
CA ASP A 65 2.90 -10.09 -0.61
C ASP A 65 3.84 -9.13 0.12
N ARG A 66 5.11 -9.02 -0.32
CA ARG A 66 6.09 -8.13 0.34
C ARG A 66 5.74 -6.65 0.18
N GLU A 67 5.27 -6.24 -1.00
CA GLU A 67 4.85 -4.86 -1.23
C GLU A 67 3.57 -4.51 -0.46
N SER A 68 2.66 -5.48 -0.30
CA SER A 68 1.41 -5.31 0.46
C SER A 68 1.71 -5.15 1.94
N GLU A 69 2.52 -6.04 2.51
CA GLU A 69 2.98 -5.92 3.91
C GLU A 69 3.67 -4.57 4.18
N LEU A 70 4.59 -4.17 3.28
CA LEU A 70 5.27 -2.88 3.40
C LEU A 70 4.27 -1.71 3.35
N LEU A 71 3.34 -1.72 2.39
CA LEU A 71 2.34 -0.68 2.23
C LEU A 71 1.40 -0.59 3.45
N GLY A 72 0.88 -1.72 3.92
CA GLY A 72 -0.01 -1.78 5.08
C GLY A 72 0.67 -1.30 6.36
N ALA A 73 1.92 -1.70 6.57
CA ALA A 73 2.74 -1.21 7.68
C ALA A 73 2.90 0.32 7.63
N ILE A 74 3.24 0.88 6.47
CA ILE A 74 3.43 2.34 6.30
C ILE A 74 2.12 3.10 6.49
N ILE A 75 1.00 2.58 6.01
CA ILE A 75 -0.32 3.20 6.23
C ILE A 75 -0.63 3.25 7.72
N GLY A 76 -0.42 2.14 8.44
CA GLY A 76 -0.59 2.10 9.88
C GLY A 76 0.32 3.09 10.62
N TYR A 77 1.59 3.19 10.19
CA TYR A 77 2.54 4.18 10.69
C TYR A 77 2.02 5.61 10.49
N ILE A 78 1.61 5.97 9.26
CA ILE A 78 1.12 7.31 8.90
C ILE A 78 -0.17 7.64 9.66
N LYS A 79 -1.11 6.68 9.77
CA LYS A 79 -2.33 6.83 10.56
C LYS A 79 -2.02 7.13 12.02
N ASN A 80 -1.01 6.46 12.60
CA ASN A 80 -0.59 6.67 13.99
C ASN A 80 0.16 7.99 14.21
N VAL A 81 1.12 8.33 13.35
CA VAL A 81 1.92 9.56 13.47
C VAL A 81 1.08 10.80 13.18
N TYR A 82 0.13 10.71 12.24
CA TYR A 82 -0.75 11.80 11.85
C TYR A 82 -2.20 11.58 12.31
N GLN A 83 -2.38 11.06 13.54
CA GLN A 83 -3.70 10.88 14.15
C GLN A 83 -4.52 12.17 14.12
N GLU A 84 -3.94 13.31 14.51
CA GLU A 84 -4.66 14.59 14.56
C GLU A 84 -4.65 15.36 13.23
N ASN A 85 -4.02 14.83 12.17
CA ASN A 85 -3.85 15.53 10.91
C ASN A 85 -4.15 14.64 9.70
N SER A 86 -5.45 14.40 9.46
CA SER A 86 -5.92 13.58 8.34
C SER A 86 -5.45 14.05 6.97
N SER A 87 -5.16 15.35 6.79
CA SER A 87 -4.64 15.88 5.52
C SER A 87 -3.26 15.34 5.13
N LYS A 88 -2.49 14.87 6.12
CA LYS A 88 -1.19 14.20 5.92
C LYS A 88 -1.34 12.71 5.57
N ARG A 89 -2.53 12.13 5.65
CA ARG A 89 -2.75 10.71 5.37
C ARG A 89 -3.02 10.52 3.88
N ASN A 90 -1.95 10.52 3.09
CA ASN A 90 -2.02 10.48 1.64
C ASN A 90 -0.82 9.75 1.03
N LEU A 91 -0.87 9.49 -0.29
CA LEU A 91 0.17 8.77 -1.02
C LEU A 91 1.54 9.46 -0.99
N ASN A 92 1.59 10.80 -0.92
CA ASN A 92 2.87 11.50 -0.86
C ASN A 92 3.61 11.22 0.44
N GLU A 93 2.90 11.04 1.56
CA GLU A 93 3.54 10.65 2.81
C GLU A 93 4.05 9.21 2.79
N ILE A 94 3.44 8.29 2.03
CA ILE A 94 4.00 6.95 1.80
C ILE A 94 5.33 7.06 1.03
N VAL A 95 5.38 7.90 -0.01
CA VAL A 95 6.62 8.13 -0.76
C VAL A 95 7.69 8.80 0.10
N ASN A 96 7.32 9.81 0.89
CA ASN A 96 8.24 10.44 1.84
C ASN A 96 8.78 9.42 2.85
N PHE A 97 7.92 8.53 3.35
CA PHE A 97 8.34 7.48 4.26
C PHE A 97 9.45 6.63 3.63
N LEU A 98 9.23 6.15 2.40
CA LEU A 98 10.17 5.30 1.67
C LEU A 98 11.48 6.03 1.31
N ILE A 99 11.47 7.34 1.11
CA ILE A 99 12.68 8.11 0.79
C ILE A 99 13.51 8.41 2.04
N TYR A 100 12.86 8.75 3.16
CA TYR A 100 13.55 9.38 4.29
C TYR A 100 13.79 8.45 5.49
N ASN A 101 13.11 7.31 5.64
CA ASN A 101 13.21 6.48 6.85
C ASN A 101 14.27 5.35 6.79
N ASP A 102 15.26 5.42 5.90
CA ASP A 102 16.34 4.43 5.73
C ASP A 102 15.91 2.96 5.94
N PHE A 103 14.71 2.60 5.45
CA PHE A 103 14.13 1.26 5.65
C PHE A 103 14.95 0.14 5.00
N VAL A 104 15.90 0.51 4.13
CA VAL A 104 16.84 -0.38 3.47
C VAL A 104 17.94 -0.86 4.43
N ASN A 105 18.30 -0.05 5.43
CA ASN A 105 19.18 -0.45 6.52
C ASN A 105 18.41 -1.28 7.56
N TYR A 106 18.80 -2.54 7.75
CA TYR A 106 18.06 -3.45 8.61
C TYR A 106 17.99 -2.98 10.06
N GLN A 107 19.10 -2.47 10.61
CA GLN A 107 19.17 -2.07 12.01
C GLN A 107 18.24 -0.87 12.27
N ASN A 108 18.26 0.12 11.39
CA ASN A 108 17.36 1.26 11.48
C ASN A 108 15.90 0.83 11.27
N ALA A 109 15.65 -0.05 10.29
CA ALA A 109 14.32 -0.53 9.98
C ALA A 109 13.72 -1.37 11.12
N SER A 110 14.50 -2.21 11.79
CA SER A 110 14.00 -3.05 12.90
C SER A 110 13.54 -2.23 14.11
N GLU A 111 14.13 -1.06 14.34
CA GLU A 111 13.80 -0.21 15.48
C GLU A 111 12.74 0.86 15.14
N LEU A 112 12.52 1.16 13.86
CA LEU A 112 11.71 2.30 13.40
C LEU A 112 10.29 2.31 13.99
N PHE A 113 9.60 1.17 13.98
CA PHE A 113 8.22 1.09 14.46
C PHE A 113 8.14 1.17 15.98
N GLU A 114 9.09 0.56 16.69
CA GLU A 114 9.17 0.61 18.15
C GLU A 114 9.46 2.03 18.64
N LEU A 115 10.44 2.72 18.03
CA LEU A 115 10.81 4.10 18.37
C LEU A 115 9.65 5.09 18.18
N ASN A 116 8.74 4.80 17.25
CA ASN A 116 7.56 5.62 16.98
C ASN A 116 6.29 5.11 17.70
N ASN A 117 6.43 4.17 18.64
CA ASN A 117 5.32 3.56 19.39
C ASN A 117 4.22 2.96 18.50
N ILE A 118 4.58 2.45 17.32
CA ILE A 118 3.64 1.77 16.43
C ILE A 118 3.34 0.37 16.98
N LYS A 119 2.07 -0.03 16.94
CA LYS A 119 1.57 -1.29 17.53
C LYS A 119 0.53 -1.95 16.63
N GLY A 120 0.08 -3.14 17.03
CA GLY A 120 -1.00 -3.88 16.36
C GLY A 120 -0.61 -4.35 14.96
N GLU A 121 -1.60 -4.45 14.09
CA GLU A 121 -1.44 -4.98 12.73
C GLU A 121 -0.32 -4.28 11.94
N ALA A 122 -0.13 -2.97 12.12
CA ALA A 122 0.94 -2.23 11.45
C ALA A 122 2.34 -2.77 11.80
N LEU A 123 2.57 -3.08 13.08
CA LEU A 123 3.83 -3.66 13.55
C LEU A 123 3.99 -5.13 13.09
N GLU A 124 2.90 -5.89 13.07
CA GLU A 124 2.91 -7.28 12.58
C GLU A 124 3.31 -7.34 11.11
N LEU A 125 2.71 -6.49 10.27
CA LEU A 125 3.03 -6.38 8.85
C LEU A 125 4.48 -5.91 8.63
N TRP A 126 4.96 -4.98 9.44
CA TRP A 126 6.36 -4.52 9.38
C TRP A 126 7.35 -5.65 9.69
N ASN A 127 7.08 -6.41 10.75
CA ASN A 127 7.91 -7.54 11.16
C ASN A 127 7.92 -8.64 10.10
N ASN A 128 6.75 -8.97 9.54
CA ASN A 128 6.64 -9.91 8.42
C ASN A 128 7.44 -9.44 7.21
N TYR A 129 7.32 -8.16 6.83
CA TYR A 129 8.12 -7.58 5.75
C TYR A 129 9.62 -7.78 6.00
N LEU A 130 10.11 -7.44 7.19
CA LEU A 130 11.53 -7.54 7.54
C LEU A 130 12.04 -8.99 7.57
N GLU A 131 11.24 -9.93 8.07
CA GLU A 131 11.58 -11.35 8.16
C GLU A 131 11.92 -11.94 6.79
N PHE A 132 11.17 -11.58 5.75
CA PHE A 132 11.36 -12.13 4.40
C PHE A 132 12.29 -11.29 3.50
N THR A 133 12.62 -10.08 3.95
CA THR A 133 13.50 -9.14 3.23
C THR A 133 14.83 -8.92 3.94
N GLN A 134 15.40 -9.93 4.61
CA GLN A 134 16.66 -9.80 5.37
C GLN A 134 17.84 -9.20 4.59
N SER A 135 17.90 -9.37 3.26
CA SER A 135 18.94 -8.74 2.45
C SER A 135 18.59 -7.29 2.09
N LYS A 136 19.61 -6.42 2.13
CA LYS A 136 19.52 -5.02 1.69
C LYS A 136 18.92 -4.90 0.27
N TYR A 137 19.33 -5.80 -0.62
CA TYR A 137 18.84 -5.85 -1.99
C TYR A 137 17.34 -6.13 -2.06
N LYS A 138 16.82 -7.10 -1.30
CA LYS A 138 15.38 -7.41 -1.28
C LYS A 138 14.57 -6.21 -0.77
N ARG A 139 14.97 -5.57 0.33
CA ARG A 139 14.27 -4.37 0.83
C ARG A 139 14.23 -3.26 -0.21
N TYR A 140 15.39 -3.01 -0.84
CA TYR A 140 15.50 -2.00 -1.90
C TYR A 140 14.57 -2.30 -3.08
N VAL A 141 14.55 -3.54 -3.58
CA VAL A 141 13.70 -3.92 -4.73
C VAL A 141 12.22 -3.83 -4.39
N VAL A 142 11.79 -4.31 -3.21
CA VAL A 142 10.39 -4.20 -2.77
C VAL A 142 9.97 -2.73 -2.66
N GLY A 143 10.79 -1.90 -2.02
CA GLY A 143 10.50 -0.47 -1.89
C GLY A 143 10.46 0.27 -3.22
N LEU A 144 11.36 -0.06 -4.16
CA LEU A 144 11.31 0.48 -5.52
C LEU A 144 10.04 0.07 -6.25
N GLY A 145 9.64 -1.20 -6.16
CA GLY A 145 8.43 -1.71 -6.77
C GLY A 145 7.17 -1.01 -6.25
N LEU A 146 7.12 -0.76 -4.93
CA LEU A 146 6.06 0.01 -4.30
C LEU A 146 6.06 1.48 -4.74
N ILE A 147 7.22 2.15 -4.74
CA ILE A 147 7.35 3.54 -5.22
C ILE A 147 6.86 3.67 -6.66
N GLN A 148 7.22 2.72 -7.52
CA GLN A 148 6.83 2.75 -8.93
C GLN A 148 5.31 2.68 -9.08
N LYS A 149 4.64 1.76 -8.38
CA LYS A 149 3.17 1.63 -8.41
C LYS A 149 2.48 2.91 -7.92
N ILE A 150 2.95 3.47 -6.81
CA ILE A 150 2.40 4.72 -6.26
C ILE A 150 2.61 5.89 -7.24
N ARG A 151 3.80 6.00 -7.83
CA ARG A 151 4.11 7.05 -8.83
C ARG A 151 3.29 6.91 -10.09
N ASP A 152 3.14 5.70 -10.63
CA ASP A 152 2.31 5.45 -11.80
C ASP A 152 0.87 5.89 -11.52
N SER A 153 0.38 5.65 -10.31
CA SER A 153 -0.91 6.13 -9.85
C SER A 153 -1.02 7.66 -9.87
N ILE A 154 -0.07 8.37 -9.25
CA ILE A 154 -0.05 9.84 -9.18
C ILE A 154 0.11 10.47 -10.58
N MET A 155 0.94 9.88 -11.44
CA MET A 155 1.17 10.38 -12.80
C MET A 155 -0.08 10.25 -13.67
N VAL A 156 -0.86 9.16 -13.51
CA VAL A 156 -2.15 8.98 -14.21
C VAL A 156 -3.14 10.09 -13.84
N GLU A 157 -3.20 10.52 -12.57
CA GLU A 157 -4.03 11.66 -12.15
C GLU A 157 -3.59 12.96 -12.83
N GLY A 158 -2.28 13.26 -12.81
CA GLY A 158 -1.73 14.50 -13.35
C GLY A 158 -1.93 14.66 -14.87
N ILE A 159 -1.85 13.58 -15.63
CA ILE A 159 -2.09 13.59 -17.09
C ILE A 159 -3.59 13.79 -17.38
N LYS A 160 -4.48 13.17 -16.59
CA LYS A 160 -5.93 13.27 -16.79
C LYS A 160 -6.49 14.64 -16.42
N ASN A 161 -6.03 15.23 -15.31
CA ASN A 161 -6.43 16.58 -14.90
C ASN A 161 -6.03 17.66 -15.92
N LYS A 162 -4.96 17.46 -16.70
CA LYS A 162 -4.57 18.33 -17.81
C LYS A 162 -5.40 18.17 -19.08
N LYS A 163 -6.13 17.06 -19.24
CA LYS A 163 -7.03 16.82 -20.40
C LYS A 163 -8.47 17.29 -20.17
N ALA A 164 -8.83 17.61 -18.92
CA ALA A 164 -10.16 18.10 -18.54
C ALA A 164 -10.28 19.63 -18.52
N ILE A 165 -9.24 20.35 -18.99
CA ILE A 165 -9.17 21.81 -19.11
C ILE A 165 -9.17 22.17 -20.60
#